data_AF-A0A2V1E3B2-F1
#
_entry.id   AF-A0A2V1E3B2-F1
#
_cell.length_a   1.000
_cell.length_b   1.000
_cell.length_c   1.000
_cell.angle_alpha   90.00
_cell.angle_beta   90.00
_cell.angle_gamma   90.00
#
_symmetry.space_group_name_H-M   'P 1'
#
loop_
_entity.id
_entity.type
_entity.pdbx_description
1 polymer ?
#
loop_
_entity_poly.entity_id
_entity_poly.type
_entity_poly.pdbx_seq_one_letter_code
_entity_poly.pdbx_strand_id
1 'polypeptide(L)'
;MGEKFNQTRVKYVPEDGSVPREFFLDVNRMIWERGRGDGMNVIDARWIDVSNGLYIDITGLSETHPNKHPGRWFCKNYHGYHTSELYPMRETTFEGVPAKVPYSYDKILIQEYKERALVVTEFEG
;
A
#
# COMPACT_ATOMS: atom_id res chain seq x y z
N MET A 1 9.50 -2.78 -11.85
CA MET A 1 8.95 -1.46 -11.50
C MET A 1 10.05 -0.41 -11.44
N GLY A 2 11.06 -0.55 -10.57
CA GLY A 2 12.17 0.42 -10.44
C GLY A 2 12.86 0.79 -11.76
N GLU A 3 13.33 -0.18 -12.53
CA GLU A 3 14.05 0.08 -13.79
C GLU A 3 13.24 0.85 -14.85
N LYS A 4 11.91 0.66 -14.85
CA LYS A 4 11.04 1.18 -15.92
C LYS A 4 10.32 2.47 -15.54
N PHE A 5 10.00 2.64 -14.27
CA PHE A 5 9.06 3.67 -13.82
C PHE A 5 9.62 4.61 -12.76
N ASN A 6 10.82 4.34 -12.21
CA ASN A 6 11.40 5.26 -11.25
C ASN A 6 11.60 6.66 -11.86
N GLN A 7 11.29 7.70 -11.08
CA GLN A 7 11.34 9.10 -11.48
C GLN A 7 10.36 9.50 -12.59
N THR A 8 9.31 8.72 -12.82
CA THR A 8 8.27 9.07 -13.79
C THR A 8 7.43 10.23 -13.27
N ARG A 9 7.13 11.20 -14.15
CA ARG A 9 6.16 12.27 -13.90
C ARG A 9 4.89 12.03 -14.71
N VAL A 10 3.74 12.15 -14.06
CA VAL A 10 2.43 11.96 -14.68
C VAL A 10 1.59 13.20 -14.44
N LYS A 11 1.07 13.77 -15.53
CA LYS A 11 0.13 14.89 -15.48
C LYS A 11 -1.29 14.37 -15.50
N TYR A 12 -2.10 14.85 -14.57
CA TYR A 12 -3.51 14.55 -14.47
C TYR A 12 -4.29 15.84 -14.68
N VAL A 13 -5.26 15.80 -15.60
CA VAL A 13 -6.18 16.90 -15.85
C VAL A 13 -7.56 16.43 -15.41
N PRO A 14 -8.09 16.98 -14.30
CA PRO A 14 -9.43 16.64 -13.80
C PRO A 14 -10.52 16.96 -14.83
N GLU A 15 -11.53 16.09 -14.94
CA GLU A 15 -12.67 16.30 -15.85
C GLU A 15 -13.62 17.41 -15.36
N ASP A 16 -13.65 17.65 -14.05
CA ASP A 16 -14.47 18.68 -13.39
C ASP A 16 -13.95 20.11 -13.57
N GLY A 17 -12.84 20.28 -14.29
CA GLY A 17 -12.21 21.58 -14.53
C GLY A 17 -11.36 22.10 -13.37
N SER A 18 -11.13 21.30 -12.34
CA SER A 18 -10.19 21.65 -11.27
C SER A 18 -8.73 21.70 -11.76
N VAL A 19 -7.85 22.29 -10.93
CA VAL A 19 -6.48 22.61 -11.33
C VAL A 19 -5.71 21.34 -11.73
N PRO A 20 -5.05 21.31 -12.91
CA PRO A 20 -4.21 20.20 -13.31
C PRO A 20 -3.14 19.88 -12.26
N ARG A 21 -2.90 18.59 -12.03
CA ARG A 21 -1.94 18.09 -11.05
C ARG A 21 -0.80 17.39 -11.76
N GLU A 22 0.40 17.49 -11.19
CA GLU A 22 1.53 16.67 -11.59
C GLU A 22 1.92 15.76 -10.42
N PHE A 23 2.09 14.48 -10.72
CA PHE A 23 2.47 13.47 -9.76
C PHE A 23 3.84 12.90 -10.12
N PHE A 24 4.62 12.58 -9.11
CA PHE A 24 5.94 11.97 -9.21
C PHE A 24 5.92 10.57 -8.61
N LEU A 25 6.34 9.59 -9.40
CA LEU A 25 6.54 8.21 -8.96
C LEU A 25 8.00 8.02 -8.55
N ASP A 26 8.24 7.99 -7.25
CA ASP A 26 9.53 7.67 -6.66
C ASP A 26 9.57 6.19 -6.27
N VAL A 27 10.41 5.39 -6.92
CA VAL A 27 10.54 3.97 -6.63
C VAL A 27 11.82 3.74 -5.84
N ASN A 28 11.70 3.14 -4.66
CA ASN A 28 12.84 2.85 -3.80
C ASN A 28 13.83 1.98 -4.57
N ARG A 29 15.12 2.35 -4.53
CA ARG A 29 16.18 1.55 -5.15
C ARG A 29 16.17 0.13 -4.61
N MET A 30 15.90 -0.08 -3.33
CA MET A 30 15.86 -1.40 -2.71
C MET A 30 14.53 -2.15 -2.91
N ILE A 31 13.76 -1.84 -3.96
CA ILE A 31 12.48 -2.52 -4.26
C ILE A 31 12.63 -4.05 -4.47
N TRP A 32 13.79 -4.50 -4.96
CA TRP A 32 14.08 -5.93 -5.16
C TRP A 32 14.44 -6.66 -3.85
N GLU A 33 14.96 -5.95 -2.86
CA GLU A 33 15.21 -6.52 -1.53
C GLU A 33 13.88 -6.70 -0.82
N ARG A 34 13.62 -7.90 -0.30
CA ARG A 34 12.34 -8.24 0.34
C ARG A 34 12.47 -8.47 1.85
N GLY A 35 13.69 -8.49 2.38
CA GLY A 35 13.97 -8.43 3.81
C GLY A 35 13.76 -7.03 4.40
N ARG A 36 13.58 -6.96 5.71
CA ARG A 36 13.44 -5.68 6.43
C ARG A 36 14.72 -4.85 6.44
N GLY A 37 15.88 -5.51 6.49
CA GLY A 37 17.16 -4.85 6.76
C GLY A 37 17.14 -4.12 8.12
N ASP A 38 17.60 -2.87 8.11
CA ASP A 38 17.59 -1.96 9.27
C ASP A 38 16.23 -1.32 9.57
N GLY A 39 15.20 -1.63 8.77
CA GLY A 39 13.85 -1.06 8.92
C GLY A 39 13.65 0.32 8.28
N MET A 40 14.68 0.91 7.67
CA MET A 40 14.58 2.24 7.04
C MET A 40 14.03 2.17 5.60
N ASN A 41 13.88 0.97 5.03
CA ASN A 41 13.53 0.74 3.62
C ASN A 41 12.27 -0.12 3.42
N VAL A 42 11.27 0.06 4.30
CA VAL A 42 10.06 -0.77 4.29
C VAL A 42 9.05 -0.41 3.17
N ILE A 43 9.09 0.82 2.66
CA ILE A 43 8.23 1.30 1.57
C ILE A 43 8.90 1.09 0.20
N ASP A 44 8.16 0.54 -0.75
CA ASP A 44 8.66 0.16 -2.06
C ASP A 44 8.61 1.30 -3.08
N ALA A 45 7.58 2.15 -3.01
CA ALA A 45 7.47 3.34 -3.84
C ALA A 45 6.52 4.38 -3.23
N ARG A 46 6.55 5.60 -3.75
CA ARG A 46 5.62 6.68 -3.41
C ARG A 46 5.05 7.31 -4.66
N TRP A 47 3.75 7.59 -4.61
CA TRP A 47 3.07 8.44 -5.57
C TRP A 47 2.85 9.81 -4.93
N ILE A 48 3.58 10.82 -5.39
CA ILE A 48 3.69 12.12 -4.70
C ILE A 48 3.07 13.21 -5.56
N ASP A 49 2.17 13.99 -4.99
CA ASP A 49 1.71 15.24 -5.60
C ASP A 49 2.79 16.32 -5.44
N VAL A 50 3.32 16.81 -6.56
CA VAL A 50 4.48 17.72 -6.52
C VAL A 50 4.11 19.12 -6.03
N SER A 51 2.82 19.48 -6.01
CA SER A 51 2.38 20.83 -5.66
C SER A 51 2.29 21.06 -4.16
N ASN A 52 2.02 20.01 -3.38
CA ASN A 52 1.82 20.10 -1.93
C ASN A 52 2.57 19.02 -1.13
N GLY A 53 3.18 18.04 -1.80
CA GLY A 53 3.94 16.98 -1.16
C GLY A 53 3.10 15.89 -0.51
N LEU A 54 1.77 15.89 -0.66
CA LEU A 54 0.93 14.75 -0.23
C LEU A 54 1.28 13.52 -1.06
N TYR A 55 1.24 12.34 -0.44
CA TYR A 55 1.65 11.10 -1.11
C TYR A 55 0.86 9.88 -0.67
N ILE A 56 0.92 8.86 -1.52
CA ILE A 56 0.48 7.50 -1.24
C ILE A 56 1.72 6.61 -1.21
N ASP A 57 1.93 5.91 -0.09
CA ASP A 57 2.93 4.86 0.03
C ASP A 57 2.45 3.58 -0.66
N ILE A 58 3.32 2.97 -1.47
CA ILE A 58 3.09 1.69 -2.14
C ILE A 58 3.99 0.66 -1.47
N THR A 59 3.37 -0.37 -0.89
CA THR A 59 4.07 -1.52 -0.29
C THR A 59 3.78 -2.77 -1.10
N GLY A 60 4.83 -3.42 -1.61
CA GLY A 60 4.71 -4.67 -2.34
C GLY A 60 4.56 -5.87 -1.39
N LEU A 61 3.86 -6.89 -1.86
CA LEU A 61 3.76 -8.19 -1.21
C LEU A 61 4.38 -9.27 -2.11
N SER A 62 5.10 -10.21 -1.50
CA SER A 62 5.78 -11.30 -2.21
C SER A 62 5.90 -12.55 -1.35
N GLU A 63 5.86 -13.73 -1.95
CA GLU A 63 6.21 -14.99 -1.27
C GLU A 63 7.73 -15.09 -1.09
N THR A 64 8.22 -14.73 0.10
CA THR A 64 9.67 -14.71 0.39
C THR A 64 10.18 -15.99 1.03
N HIS A 65 9.30 -16.81 1.60
CA HIS A 65 9.65 -18.03 2.34
C HIS A 65 8.78 -19.23 1.95
N PRO A 66 8.65 -19.59 0.66
CA PRO A 66 7.71 -20.61 0.22
C PRO A 66 7.95 -21.99 0.86
N ASN A 67 9.21 -22.32 1.19
CA ASN A 67 9.55 -23.60 1.85
C ASN A 67 9.09 -23.67 3.32
N LYS A 68 8.95 -22.53 4.01
CA LYS A 68 8.53 -22.47 5.43
C LYS A 68 7.08 -22.05 5.59
N HIS A 69 6.61 -21.18 4.71
CA HIS A 69 5.28 -20.57 4.74
C HIS A 69 4.69 -20.54 3.33
N PRO A 70 4.36 -21.71 2.74
CA PRO A 70 3.82 -21.79 1.40
C PRO A 70 2.49 -21.02 1.29
N GLY A 71 2.32 -20.26 0.21
CA GLY A 71 1.09 -19.49 -0.06
C GLY A 71 0.87 -18.29 0.86
N ARG A 72 1.93 -17.85 1.56
CA ARG A 72 1.92 -16.66 2.43
C ARG A 72 2.75 -15.54 1.84
N TRP A 73 2.12 -14.37 1.72
CA TRP A 73 2.67 -13.16 1.13
C TRP A 73 3.18 -12.25 2.23
N PHE A 74 4.41 -11.75 2.10
CA PHE A 74 5.03 -10.89 3.09
C PHE A 74 5.39 -9.52 2.52
N CYS A 75 5.24 -8.48 3.35
CA CYS A 75 5.87 -7.19 3.16
C CYS A 75 7.21 -7.12 3.90
N LYS A 76 7.95 -6.02 3.72
CA LYS A 76 9.24 -5.78 4.39
C LYS A 76 9.11 -5.47 5.88
N ASN A 77 7.91 -5.13 6.36
CA ASN A 77 7.68 -4.71 7.73
C ASN A 77 7.21 -5.84 8.66
N TYR A 78 7.46 -7.11 8.30
CA TYR A 78 7.03 -8.31 9.03
C TYR A 78 5.52 -8.59 9.03
N HIS A 79 4.74 -7.95 8.16
CA HIS A 79 3.34 -8.34 7.95
C HIS A 79 3.27 -9.46 6.91
N GLY A 80 2.45 -10.47 7.21
CA GLY A 80 2.32 -11.66 6.37
C GLY A 80 0.89 -12.18 6.30
N TYR A 81 0.39 -12.42 5.09
CA TYR A 81 -1.01 -12.73 4.80
C TYR A 81 -1.12 -14.02 4.00
N HIS A 82 -2.11 -14.85 4.31
CA HIS A 82 -2.47 -15.98 3.46
C HIS A 82 -3.11 -15.50 2.16
N THR A 83 -2.88 -16.23 1.07
CA THR A 83 -3.50 -15.92 -0.23
C THR A 83 -5.02 -15.78 -0.14
N SER A 84 -5.69 -16.64 0.66
CA SER A 84 -7.14 -16.61 0.88
C SER A 84 -7.63 -15.42 1.71
N GLU A 85 -6.75 -14.74 2.45
CA GLU A 85 -7.09 -13.52 3.18
C GLU A 85 -7.08 -12.30 2.25
N LEU A 86 -6.26 -12.35 1.18
CA LEU A 86 -6.13 -11.27 0.19
C LEU A 86 -7.13 -11.42 -0.96
N TYR A 87 -7.25 -12.62 -1.51
CA TYR A 87 -7.95 -12.87 -2.77
C TYR A 87 -9.15 -13.82 -2.63
N PRO A 88 -10.20 -13.64 -3.45
CA PRO A 88 -10.42 -12.52 -4.36
C PRO A 88 -10.65 -11.22 -3.59
N MET A 89 -10.13 -10.10 -4.09
CA MET A 89 -10.37 -8.81 -3.45
C MET A 89 -11.85 -8.44 -3.50
N ARG A 90 -12.32 -7.72 -2.47
CA ARG A 90 -13.68 -7.20 -2.39
C ARG A 90 -13.72 -5.77 -2.88
N GLU A 91 -14.76 -5.44 -3.64
CA GLU A 91 -15.03 -4.07 -4.06
C GLU A 91 -15.56 -3.26 -2.87
N THR A 92 -15.15 -1.99 -2.80
CA THR A 92 -15.60 -1.01 -1.81
C THR A 92 -15.53 0.39 -2.42
N THR A 93 -15.78 1.41 -1.61
CA THR A 93 -15.58 2.81 -1.95
C THR A 93 -14.64 3.44 -0.93
N PHE A 94 -13.70 4.25 -1.39
CA PHE A 94 -12.79 5.04 -0.55
C PHE A 94 -12.78 6.47 -1.10
N GLU A 95 -13.11 7.46 -0.26
CA GLU A 95 -13.23 8.87 -0.66
C GLU A 95 -14.12 9.08 -1.91
N GLY A 96 -15.22 8.31 -1.99
CA GLY A 96 -16.16 8.36 -3.12
C GLY A 96 -15.69 7.65 -4.40
N VAL A 97 -14.49 7.09 -4.42
CA VAL A 97 -13.93 6.38 -5.58
C VAL A 97 -14.00 4.86 -5.39
N PRO A 98 -14.36 4.06 -6.43
CA PRO A 98 -14.29 2.61 -6.37
C PRO A 98 -12.88 2.13 -6.01
N ALA A 99 -12.80 1.25 -5.02
CA ALA A 99 -11.55 0.71 -4.50
C ALA A 99 -11.67 -0.79 -4.19
N LYS A 100 -10.53 -1.44 -3.97
CA LYS A 100 -10.45 -2.85 -3.59
C LYS A 100 -9.80 -3.01 -2.24
N VAL A 101 -10.33 -3.95 -1.46
CA VAL A 101 -9.78 -4.35 -0.16
C VAL A 101 -9.55 -5.87 -0.12
N PRO A 102 -8.67 -6.36 0.78
CA PRO A 102 -8.49 -7.78 1.00
C PRO A 102 -9.80 -8.52 1.28
N TYR A 103 -9.88 -9.80 0.92
CA TYR A 103 -11.06 -10.64 1.16
C TYR A 103 -11.48 -10.64 2.64
N SER A 104 -10.51 -10.87 3.54
CA SER A 104 -10.67 -10.92 4.99
C SER A 104 -10.15 -9.64 5.67
N TYR A 105 -10.50 -8.46 5.13
CA TYR A 105 -10.00 -7.17 5.63
C TYR A 105 -10.28 -6.93 7.11
N ASP A 106 -11.42 -7.37 7.62
CA ASP A 106 -11.85 -7.27 9.01
C ASP A 106 -10.88 -8.01 9.94
N LYS A 107 -10.57 -9.27 9.61
CA LYS A 107 -9.57 -10.07 10.33
C LYS A 107 -8.20 -9.37 10.33
N ILE A 108 -7.77 -8.86 9.17
CA ILE A 108 -6.49 -8.16 9.03
C ILE A 108 -6.46 -6.91 9.92
N LEU A 109 -7.51 -6.09 9.89
CA LEU A 109 -7.59 -4.88 10.70
C LEU A 109 -7.64 -5.19 12.20
N ILE A 110 -8.34 -6.25 12.62
CA ILE A 110 -8.36 -6.68 14.03
C ILE A 110 -6.97 -7.14 14.47
N GLN A 111 -6.24 -7.87 13.63
CA GLN A 111 -4.89 -8.31 13.95
C GLN A 111 -3.91 -7.13 14.09
N GLU A 112 -4.05 -6.12 13.23
CA GLU A 112 -3.17 -4.95 13.23
C GLU A 112 -3.50 -3.97 14.37
N TYR A 113 -4.78 -3.60 14.51
CA TYR A 113 -5.22 -2.49 15.35
C TYR A 113 -6.03 -2.90 16.58
N LYS A 114 -6.37 -4.18 16.71
CA LYS A 114 -7.27 -4.75 17.74
C LYS A 114 -8.72 -4.31 17.54
N GLU A 115 -9.66 -5.07 18.12
CA GLU A 115 -11.11 -4.85 17.95
C GLU A 115 -11.56 -3.44 18.34
N ARG A 116 -10.93 -2.85 19.37
CA ARG A 116 -11.30 -1.51 19.85
C ARG A 116 -11.11 -0.43 18.79
N ALA A 117 -10.12 -0.57 17.90
CA ALA A 117 -9.89 0.40 16.83
C ALA A 117 -10.99 0.40 15.75
N LEU A 118 -11.85 -0.62 15.73
CA LEU A 118 -12.96 -0.70 14.77
C LEU A 118 -14.25 -0.03 15.24
N VAL A 119 -14.35 0.27 16.54
CA VAL A 119 -15.58 0.78 17.17
C VAL A 119 -15.42 2.17 17.76
N VAL A 120 -14.19 2.56 18.10
CA VAL A 120 -13.91 3.89 18.67
C VAL A 120 -13.63 4.87 17.53
N THR A 121 -14.47 5.90 17.40
CA THR A 121 -14.35 6.93 16.37
C THR A 121 -13.52 8.15 16.80
N GLU A 122 -13.11 8.21 18.06
CA GLU A 122 -12.32 9.30 18.64
C GLU A 122 -10.96 8.77 19.11
N PHE A 123 -9.87 9.35 18.63
CA PHE A 123 -8.52 9.02 19.04
C PHE A 123 -7.78 10.31 19.41
N GLU A 124 -7.28 10.38 20.65
CA GLU A 124 -6.60 11.55 21.24
C GLU A 124 -7.32 12.89 20.95
N GLY A 125 -8.47 13.09 21.61
CA GLY A 125 -9.21 14.35 21.56
C GLY A 125 -8.38 15.57 21.93
#